data_AF-A0A7S0W0K5-F1
#
_entry.id   AF-A0A7S0W0K5-F1
#
_cell.length_a   1.000
_cell.length_b   1.000
_cell.length_c   1.000
_cell.angle_alpha   90.00
_cell.angle_beta   90.00
_cell.angle_gamma   90.00
#
_symmetry.space_group_name_H-M   'P 1'
#
loop_
_entity.id
_entity.type
_entity.pdbx_description
1 polymer ?
#
loop_
_entity_poly.entity_id
_entity_poly.type
_entity_poly.pdbx_seq_one_letter_code
_entity_poly.pdbx_strand_id
1 'polypeptide(L)'
;MVGMLDLGRLSRRYLGDVVEGSGLVSGERYREIYEGASEGYDREFDVERSFGSRGSGAGQFEGARHVAVHGEGADRRVACADLKMGRVLIFRVESGECVCDVGSSEGPGKLRGPIGVAYNGRGQLYVSEWDHHQIFVYDGDGAFVRKFGSFGSGNGQFCCPQGLAFTAG
;
A
#
# COMPACT_ATOMS: atom_id res chain seq x y z
N MET A 1 -19.49 13.32 38.44
CA MET A 1 -20.09 13.13 37.10
C MET A 1 -18.99 13.39 36.08
N VAL A 2 -18.35 12.35 35.58
CA VAL A 2 -17.28 12.47 34.57
C VAL A 2 -17.96 12.66 33.23
N GLY A 3 -17.78 13.83 32.61
CA GLY A 3 -18.31 14.12 31.29
C GLY A 3 -17.62 13.25 30.25
N MET A 4 -18.41 12.50 29.49
CA MET A 4 -17.97 11.76 28.32
C MET A 4 -17.40 12.76 27.31
N LEU A 5 -16.13 12.62 26.93
CA LEU A 5 -15.57 13.34 25.79
C LEU A 5 -16.31 12.83 24.55
N ASP A 6 -17.06 13.70 23.89
CA ASP A 6 -17.67 13.43 22.60
C ASP A 6 -16.53 13.34 21.57
N LEU A 7 -16.09 12.11 21.29
CA LEU A 7 -15.13 11.85 20.23
C LEU A 7 -15.88 12.03 18.91
N GLY A 8 -15.72 13.20 18.30
CA GLY A 8 -16.39 13.59 17.06
C GLY A 8 -16.48 12.48 16.01
N ARG A 9 -17.57 12.50 15.24
CA ARG A 9 -17.84 11.49 14.22
C ARG A 9 -17.19 11.89 12.90
N LEU A 10 -16.27 11.06 12.41
CA LEU A 10 -15.81 11.13 11.02
C LEU A 10 -16.90 10.55 10.12
N SER A 11 -17.38 11.33 9.17
CA SER A 11 -18.23 10.84 8.09
C SER A 11 -17.56 11.08 6.74
N ARG A 12 -17.59 10.07 5.88
CA ARG A 12 -17.20 10.18 4.46
C ARG A 12 -18.45 10.08 3.62
N ARG A 13 -18.69 11.07 2.76
CA ARG A 13 -19.76 11.03 1.76
C ARG A 13 -19.16 11.05 0.37
N TYR A 14 -19.61 10.11 -0.43
CA TYR A 14 -19.42 10.12 -1.87
C TYR A 14 -20.36 11.18 -2.47
N LEU A 15 -19.86 12.05 -3.36
CA LEU A 15 -20.61 13.17 -3.93
C LEU A 15 -20.97 12.97 -5.42
N GLY A 16 -20.66 11.82 -6.03
CA GLY A 16 -20.87 11.54 -7.46
C GLY A 16 -21.86 10.41 -7.77
N ASP A 17 -21.99 10.09 -9.06
CA ASP A 17 -22.69 8.89 -9.55
C ASP A 17 -21.71 7.70 -9.61
N VAL A 18 -22.18 6.50 -9.28
CA VAL A 18 -21.38 5.27 -9.33
C VAL A 18 -21.27 4.79 -10.77
N VAL A 19 -20.08 4.81 -11.35
CA VAL A 19 -19.81 4.10 -12.61
C VAL A 19 -19.21 2.73 -12.23
N GLU A 20 -20.05 1.72 -12.09
CA GLU A 20 -19.56 0.34 -11.90
C GLU A 20 -18.89 -0.14 -13.19
N GLY A 21 -17.58 -0.36 -13.14
CA GLY A 21 -16.79 -0.91 -14.22
C GLY A 21 -15.39 -1.27 -13.75
N SER A 22 -14.82 -2.36 -14.25
CA SER A 22 -13.46 -2.84 -13.95
C SER A 22 -12.36 -1.99 -14.62
N GLY A 23 -12.50 -0.67 -14.60
CA GLY A 23 -11.59 0.29 -15.23
C GLY A 23 -11.21 1.43 -14.30
N LEU A 24 -10.21 2.21 -14.74
CA LEU A 24 -9.81 3.47 -14.10
C LEU A 24 -11.04 4.35 -13.82
N VAL A 25 -11.27 4.70 -12.56
CA VAL A 25 -12.26 5.73 -12.21
C VAL A 25 -11.53 7.02 -11.86
N SER A 26 -11.87 8.11 -12.55
CA SER A 26 -11.31 9.45 -12.36
C SER A 26 -12.43 10.47 -12.28
N GLY A 27 -12.28 11.51 -11.46
CA GLY A 27 -13.27 12.60 -11.35
C GLY A 27 -14.38 12.35 -10.32
N GLU A 28 -14.26 11.31 -9.50
CA GLU A 28 -15.13 11.12 -8.34
C GLU A 28 -14.79 12.14 -7.25
N ARG A 29 -15.81 12.70 -6.58
CA ARG A 29 -15.61 13.67 -5.49
C ARG A 29 -16.00 13.08 -4.15
N TYR A 30 -15.11 13.19 -3.17
CA TYR A 30 -15.33 12.76 -1.80
C TYR A 30 -15.28 13.96 -0.86
N ARG A 31 -16.16 13.97 0.15
CA ARG A 31 -16.12 14.93 1.24
C ARG A 31 -15.95 14.21 2.57
N GLU A 32 -14.93 14.62 3.31
CA GLU A 32 -14.65 14.09 4.65
C GLU A 32 -14.99 15.18 5.67
N ILE A 33 -15.94 14.87 6.55
CA ILE A 33 -16.46 15.79 7.56
C ILE A 33 -16.16 15.21 8.94
N TYR A 34 -15.52 16.00 9.81
CA TYR A 34 -15.35 15.68 11.22
C TYR A 34 -16.16 16.67 12.07
N GLU A 35 -17.29 16.20 12.60
CA GLU A 35 -18.13 16.97 13.52
C GLU A 35 -17.66 16.67 14.95
N GLY A 36 -16.86 17.57 15.55
CA GLY A 36 -16.44 17.42 16.96
C GLY A 36 -15.18 18.20 17.40
N ALA A 37 -14.48 18.90 16.50
CA ALA A 37 -13.45 19.86 16.91
C ALA A 37 -14.02 21.29 16.95
N SER A 38 -13.46 22.16 17.80
CA SER A 38 -13.83 23.58 17.91
C SER A 38 -13.71 24.35 16.59
N GLU A 39 -12.96 23.80 15.65
CA GLU A 39 -12.93 24.19 14.24
C GLU A 39 -13.29 22.93 13.44
N GLY A 40 -14.47 22.93 12.80
CA GLY A 40 -14.91 21.82 11.97
C GLY A 40 -13.89 21.53 10.86
N TYR A 41 -13.65 20.24 10.60
CA TYR A 41 -12.80 19.79 9.50
C TYR A 41 -13.69 19.32 8.36
N ASP A 42 -13.58 20.00 7.22
CA ASP A 42 -14.37 19.74 6.02
C ASP A 42 -13.46 19.86 4.80
N ARG A 43 -13.11 18.72 4.19
CA ARG A 43 -12.27 18.68 2.98
C ARG A 43 -12.98 17.93 1.87
N GLU A 44 -12.99 18.55 0.70
CA GLU A 44 -13.36 17.92 -0.56
C GLU A 44 -12.10 17.47 -1.30
N PHE A 45 -12.16 16.28 -1.87
CA PHE A 45 -11.10 15.67 -2.65
C PHE A 45 -11.68 15.19 -3.97
N ASP A 46 -11.04 15.55 -5.08
CA ASP A 46 -11.28 14.91 -6.36
C ASP A 46 -10.33 13.71 -6.48
N VAL A 47 -10.89 12.53 -6.68
CA VAL A 47 -10.13 11.32 -6.98
C VAL A 47 -9.59 11.46 -8.38
N GLU A 48 -8.27 11.61 -8.46
CA GLU A 48 -7.57 11.63 -9.72
C GLU A 48 -7.70 10.28 -10.42
N ARG A 49 -7.47 9.18 -9.70
CA ARG A 49 -7.56 7.80 -10.20
C ARG A 49 -7.87 6.80 -9.10
N SER A 50 -8.58 5.73 -9.45
CA SER A 50 -8.67 4.50 -8.68
C SER A 50 -8.36 3.29 -9.58
N PHE A 51 -7.70 2.29 -9.00
CA PHE A 51 -7.39 1.04 -9.69
C PHE A 51 -7.35 -0.10 -8.68
N GLY A 52 -7.54 -1.31 -9.22
CA GLY A 52 -7.64 -2.53 -8.46
C GLY A 52 -9.08 -2.92 -8.13
N SER A 53 -9.29 -4.21 -7.94
CA SER A 53 -10.58 -4.79 -7.56
C SER A 53 -10.37 -5.98 -6.64
N ARG A 54 -11.45 -6.50 -6.04
CA ARG A 54 -11.35 -7.70 -5.21
C ARG A 54 -11.08 -8.94 -6.08
N GLY A 55 -10.15 -9.79 -5.65
CA GLY A 55 -9.86 -11.09 -6.27
C GLY A 55 -8.37 -11.44 -6.29
N SER A 56 -8.03 -12.52 -7.00
CA SER A 56 -6.67 -13.08 -7.04
C SER A 56 -5.92 -12.87 -8.37
N GLY A 57 -6.60 -12.35 -9.40
CA GLY A 57 -6.02 -12.08 -10.71
C GLY A 57 -5.03 -10.92 -10.73
N ALA A 58 -4.49 -10.62 -11.92
CA ALA A 58 -3.66 -9.45 -12.15
C ALA A 58 -4.45 -8.18 -11.81
N GLY A 59 -3.83 -7.28 -11.04
CA GLY A 59 -4.48 -6.06 -10.57
C GLY A 59 -5.55 -6.27 -9.49
N GLN A 60 -5.78 -7.48 -9.00
CA GLN A 60 -6.78 -7.74 -7.96
C GLN A 60 -6.16 -7.96 -6.57
N PHE A 61 -6.89 -7.61 -5.52
CA PHE A 61 -6.45 -7.71 -4.14
C PHE A 61 -7.39 -8.57 -3.28
N GLU A 62 -6.83 -9.32 -2.34
CA GLU A 62 -7.59 -10.00 -1.27
C GLU A 62 -7.18 -9.55 0.15
N GLY A 63 -6.18 -8.69 0.24
CA GLY A 63 -5.76 -8.04 1.47
C GLY A 63 -4.76 -6.93 1.18
N ALA A 64 -5.18 -5.91 0.43
CA ALA A 64 -4.39 -4.70 0.23
C ALA A 64 -4.01 -4.07 1.58
N ARG A 65 -2.72 -3.78 1.79
CA ARG A 65 -2.18 -3.21 3.02
C ARG A 65 -1.47 -1.90 2.74
N HIS A 66 -0.14 -1.88 2.81
CA HIS A 66 0.66 -0.68 2.65
C HIS A 66 0.95 -0.44 1.18
N VAL A 67 1.07 0.84 0.81
CA VAL A 67 1.49 1.31 -0.51
C VAL A 67 2.78 2.09 -0.45
N ALA A 68 3.57 2.06 -1.51
CA ALA A 68 4.73 2.92 -1.71
C ALA A 68 4.79 3.41 -3.16
N VAL A 69 5.20 4.66 -3.35
CA VAL A 69 5.34 5.27 -4.68
C VAL A 69 6.81 5.41 -5.02
N HIS A 70 7.14 5.20 -6.29
CA HIS A 70 8.48 5.42 -6.84
C HIS A 70 8.40 5.93 -8.27
N GLY A 71 9.45 6.63 -8.72
CA GLY A 71 9.52 7.19 -10.05
C GLY A 71 8.67 8.45 -10.23
N GLU A 72 8.76 9.04 -11.40
CA GLU A 72 8.11 10.31 -11.75
C GLU A 72 7.52 10.24 -13.16
N GLY A 73 6.55 11.12 -13.43
CA GLY A 73 5.89 11.21 -14.72
C GLY A 73 5.35 9.86 -15.22
N ALA A 74 5.60 9.54 -16.49
CA ALA A 74 5.13 8.30 -17.10
C ALA A 74 5.63 7.05 -16.36
N ASP A 75 6.81 7.12 -15.72
CA ASP A 75 7.40 5.99 -14.99
C ASP A 75 7.03 5.92 -13.52
N ARG A 76 6.15 6.80 -13.05
CA ARG A 76 5.61 6.72 -11.69
C ARG A 76 4.87 5.39 -11.49
N ARG A 77 5.27 4.67 -10.45
CA ARG A 77 4.69 3.38 -10.02
C ARG A 77 4.16 3.48 -8.60
N VAL A 78 3.15 2.70 -8.31
CA VAL A 78 2.74 2.38 -6.94
C VAL A 78 2.85 0.88 -6.71
N ALA A 79 3.54 0.49 -5.64
CA ALA A 79 3.53 -0.86 -5.12
C ALA A 79 2.49 -0.96 -4.01
N CYS A 80 1.73 -2.05 -3.95
CA CYS A 80 0.79 -2.33 -2.87
C CYS A 80 0.94 -3.77 -2.40
N ALA A 81 1.19 -3.96 -1.10
CA ALA A 81 1.25 -5.29 -0.52
C ALA A 81 -0.14 -5.92 -0.46
N ASP A 82 -0.26 -7.14 -1.00
CA ASP A 82 -1.43 -7.98 -0.91
C ASP A 82 -1.15 -9.16 0.03
N LEU A 83 -1.43 -8.94 1.31
CA LEU A 83 -1.01 -9.82 2.39
C LEU A 83 -1.51 -11.25 2.19
N LYS A 84 -2.79 -11.40 1.85
CA LYS A 84 -3.41 -12.73 1.75
C LYS A 84 -2.94 -13.51 0.52
N MET A 85 -2.50 -12.80 -0.53
CA MET A 85 -1.97 -13.43 -1.73
C MET A 85 -0.46 -13.65 -1.65
N GLY A 86 0.22 -13.18 -0.58
CA GLY A 86 1.67 -13.35 -0.44
C GLY A 86 2.44 -12.65 -1.57
N ARG A 87 1.99 -11.47 -2.00
CA ARG A 87 2.60 -10.74 -3.11
C ARG A 87 2.56 -9.23 -2.90
N VAL A 88 3.32 -8.51 -3.71
CA VAL A 88 3.20 -7.05 -3.86
C VAL A 88 2.89 -6.75 -5.32
N LEU A 89 1.75 -6.14 -5.58
CA LEU A 89 1.35 -5.72 -6.94
C LEU A 89 1.93 -4.34 -7.25
N ILE A 90 2.44 -4.16 -8.47
CA ILE A 90 3.05 -2.91 -8.94
C ILE A 90 2.25 -2.37 -10.12
N PHE A 91 1.77 -1.14 -9.98
CA PHE A 91 0.94 -0.47 -10.99
C PHE A 91 1.64 0.76 -11.55
N ARG A 92 1.40 1.07 -12.82
CA ARG A 92 1.69 2.39 -13.39
C ARG A 92 0.62 3.36 -12.93
N VAL A 93 1.03 4.44 -12.28
CA VAL A 93 0.08 5.40 -11.68
C VAL A 93 -0.78 6.05 -12.77
N GLU A 94 -0.16 6.43 -13.90
CA GLU A 94 -0.85 7.16 -14.96
C GLU A 94 -1.94 6.35 -15.67
N SER A 95 -1.71 5.04 -15.89
CA SER A 95 -2.64 4.16 -16.61
C SER A 95 -3.44 3.22 -15.71
N GLY A 96 -3.12 3.10 -14.42
CA GLY A 96 -3.71 2.11 -13.53
C GLY A 96 -3.43 0.66 -13.92
N GLU A 97 -2.54 0.44 -14.89
CA GLU A 97 -2.17 -0.89 -15.37
C GLU A 97 -1.30 -1.59 -14.32
N CYS A 98 -1.66 -2.83 -13.97
CA CYS A 98 -0.80 -3.70 -13.17
C CYS A 98 0.35 -4.19 -14.06
N VAL A 99 1.56 -3.68 -13.81
CA VAL A 99 2.74 -3.95 -14.64
C VAL A 99 3.33 -5.31 -14.29
N CYS A 100 3.43 -5.62 -13.00
CA CYS A 100 3.96 -6.89 -12.50
C CYS A 100 3.61 -7.10 -11.01
N ASP A 101 4.07 -8.22 -10.47
CA ASP A 101 4.08 -8.48 -9.04
C ASP A 101 5.41 -9.08 -8.60
N VAL A 102 5.70 -8.97 -7.30
CA VAL A 102 6.82 -9.68 -6.67
C VAL A 102 6.32 -10.56 -5.54
N GLY A 103 7.04 -11.66 -5.29
CA GLY A 103 6.76 -12.59 -4.20
C GLY A 103 5.81 -13.73 -4.52
N SER A 104 5.09 -13.71 -5.65
CA SER A 104 4.20 -14.82 -6.05
C SER A 104 4.96 -16.05 -6.55
N SER A 105 6.11 -15.86 -7.19
CA SER A 105 6.91 -16.96 -7.75
C SER A 105 7.57 -17.79 -6.65
N GLU A 106 7.66 -19.11 -6.86
CA GLU A 106 8.42 -20.00 -5.98
C GLU A 106 9.90 -19.61 -5.94
N GLY A 107 10.56 -19.94 -4.83
CA GLY A 107 12.00 -19.75 -4.64
C GLY A 107 12.35 -18.77 -3.52
N PRO A 108 13.61 -18.30 -3.47
CA PRO A 108 14.14 -17.53 -2.34
C PRO A 108 13.39 -16.22 -2.06
N GLY A 109 12.77 -15.65 -3.09
CA GLY A 109 12.00 -14.41 -3.02
C GLY A 109 10.51 -14.59 -2.81
N LYS A 110 10.01 -15.79 -2.49
CA LYS A 110 8.58 -15.99 -2.22
C LYS A 110 8.16 -15.31 -0.90
N LEU A 111 7.06 -14.57 -0.92
CA LEU A 111 6.49 -13.92 0.26
C LEU A 111 5.33 -14.75 0.84
N ARG A 112 5.05 -14.57 2.14
CA ARG A 112 3.93 -15.25 2.82
C ARG A 112 2.95 -14.28 3.46
N GLY A 113 3.46 -13.31 4.22
CA GLY A 113 2.67 -12.23 4.80
C GLY A 113 3.33 -10.86 4.61
N PRO A 114 3.43 -10.35 3.37
CA PRO A 114 3.95 -9.01 3.16
C PRO A 114 3.00 -7.97 3.76
N ILE A 115 3.56 -7.00 4.49
CA ILE A 115 2.78 -5.90 5.10
C ILE A 115 3.23 -4.56 4.56
N GLY A 116 4.47 -4.17 4.86
CA GLY A 116 5.02 -2.88 4.50
C GLY A 116 5.86 -2.95 3.25
N VAL A 117 5.80 -1.87 2.48
CA VAL A 117 6.59 -1.67 1.27
C VAL A 117 7.27 -0.31 1.33
N ALA A 118 8.49 -0.22 0.84
CA ALA A 118 9.18 1.05 0.67
C ALA A 118 10.21 0.95 -0.46
N TYR A 119 10.37 2.01 -1.24
CA TYR A 119 11.42 2.10 -2.25
C TYR A 119 12.61 2.89 -1.72
N ASN A 120 13.82 2.42 -2.00
CA ASN A 120 15.02 3.23 -1.78
C ASN A 120 15.30 4.16 -2.98
N GLY A 121 16.29 5.04 -2.86
CA GLY A 121 16.68 5.97 -3.92
C GLY A 121 17.26 5.32 -5.19
N ARG A 122 17.50 4.00 -5.18
CA ARG A 122 17.95 3.22 -6.35
C ARG A 122 16.80 2.48 -7.03
N GLY A 123 15.55 2.69 -6.59
CA GLY A 123 14.38 1.99 -7.12
C GLY A 123 14.22 0.54 -6.65
N GLN A 124 14.97 0.10 -5.63
CA GLN A 124 14.80 -1.23 -5.05
C GLN A 124 13.60 -1.23 -4.09
N LEU A 125 12.77 -2.26 -4.20
CA LEU A 125 11.59 -2.46 -3.36
C LEU A 125 11.95 -3.30 -2.13
N TYR A 126 11.75 -2.72 -0.96
CA TYR A 126 11.90 -3.38 0.33
C TYR A 126 10.51 -3.77 0.84
N VAL A 127 10.37 -5.01 1.30
CA VAL A 127 9.10 -5.56 1.78
C VAL A 127 9.30 -6.16 3.16
N SER A 128 8.53 -5.72 4.14
CA SER A 128 8.48 -6.37 5.45
C SER A 128 7.53 -7.55 5.40
N GLU A 129 8.01 -8.68 5.90
CA GLU A 129 7.30 -9.94 5.91
C GLU A 129 7.06 -10.36 7.36
N TRP A 130 5.77 -10.43 7.71
CA TRP A 130 5.31 -10.57 9.08
C TRP A 130 5.56 -11.96 9.67
N ASP A 131 5.39 -13.01 8.85
CA ASP A 131 5.38 -14.41 9.29
C ASP A 131 6.78 -14.94 9.60
N HIS A 132 7.79 -14.55 8.82
CA HIS A 132 9.20 -14.92 9.06
C HIS A 132 10.02 -13.81 9.72
N HIS A 133 9.44 -12.65 9.97
CA HIS A 133 10.10 -11.51 10.60
C HIS A 133 11.36 -11.07 9.82
N GLN A 134 11.20 -10.96 8.50
CA GLN A 134 12.27 -10.66 7.56
C GLN A 134 11.94 -9.45 6.71
N ILE A 135 12.97 -8.80 6.20
CA ILE A 135 12.88 -7.79 5.16
C ILE A 135 13.42 -8.42 3.87
N PHE A 136 12.61 -8.40 2.82
CA PHE A 136 12.94 -8.85 1.48
C PHE A 136 13.28 -7.64 0.62
N VAL A 137 14.22 -7.80 -0.30
CA VAL A 137 14.66 -6.77 -1.23
C VAL A 137 14.55 -7.31 -2.65
N TYR A 138 13.83 -6.57 -3.48
CA TYR A 138 13.72 -6.78 -4.93
C TYR A 138 14.35 -5.60 -5.66
N ASP A 139 14.89 -5.83 -6.85
CA ASP A 139 15.34 -4.75 -7.72
C ASP A 139 14.17 -4.09 -8.47
N GLY A 140 14.48 -3.09 -9.30
CA GLY A 140 13.48 -2.35 -10.05
C GLY A 140 12.75 -3.18 -11.12
N ASP A 141 13.32 -4.32 -11.52
CA ASP A 141 12.72 -5.26 -12.46
C ASP A 141 11.89 -6.35 -11.73
N GLY A 142 11.86 -6.31 -10.39
CA GLY A 142 11.13 -7.25 -9.55
C GLY A 142 11.88 -8.54 -9.24
N ALA A 143 13.15 -8.66 -9.61
CA ALA A 143 13.94 -9.83 -9.27
C ALA A 143 14.38 -9.80 -7.80
N PHE A 144 14.36 -10.97 -7.16
CA PHE A 144 14.80 -11.09 -5.78
C PHE A 144 16.31 -10.87 -5.66
N VAL A 145 16.69 -9.92 -4.80
CA VAL A 145 18.10 -9.58 -4.56
C VAL A 145 18.61 -10.29 -3.31
N ARG A 146 17.92 -10.10 -2.18
CA ARG A 146 18.33 -10.63 -0.87
C ARG A 146 17.22 -10.50 0.16
N LYS A 147 17.40 -11.17 1.29
CA LYS A 147 16.61 -10.96 2.50
C LYS A 147 17.50 -10.91 3.73
N PHE A 148 17.03 -10.26 4.78
CA PHE A 148 17.71 -10.17 6.06
C PHE A 148 16.70 -10.04 7.20
N GLY A 149 17.11 -10.39 8.41
CA GLY A 149 16.22 -10.48 9.55
C GLY A 149 16.01 -11.90 10.05
N SER A 150 15.63 -11.99 11.32
CA SER A 150 15.09 -13.19 11.96
C SER A 150 14.24 -12.76 13.15
N PHE A 151 13.44 -13.67 13.69
CA PHE A 151 12.72 -13.41 14.94
C PHE A 151 13.67 -13.01 16.07
N GLY A 152 13.28 -12.01 16.87
CA GLY A 152 13.92 -11.69 18.14
C GLY A 152 14.02 -10.18 18.42
N SER A 153 14.87 -9.82 19.38
CA SER A 153 15.05 -8.45 19.88
C SER A 153 16.50 -7.94 19.79
N GLY A 154 17.42 -8.76 19.27
CA GLY A 154 18.81 -8.38 19.06
C GLY A 154 19.04 -7.58 17.77
N ASN A 155 20.28 -7.17 17.55
CA ASN A 155 20.66 -6.43 16.34
C ASN A 155 20.34 -7.23 15.08
N GLY A 156 19.61 -6.60 14.16
CA GLY A 156 19.18 -7.24 12.91
C GLY A 156 18.05 -8.26 13.08
N GLN A 157 17.48 -8.40 14.27
CA GLN A 157 16.29 -9.21 14.51
C GLN A 157 15.03 -8.33 14.53
N PHE A 158 13.89 -8.91 14.17
CA PHE A 158 12.61 -8.24 14.14
C PHE A 158 11.56 -9.09 14.86
N CYS A 159 10.52 -8.42 15.35
CA CYS A 159 9.30 -9.06 15.81
C CYS A 159 8.15 -8.45 15.01
N CYS A 160 7.64 -9.21 14.03
CA CYS A 160 6.50 -8.82 13.21
C CYS A 160 6.66 -7.43 12.54
N PRO A 161 7.69 -7.19 11.71
CA PRO A 161 7.91 -5.88 11.11
C PRO A 161 6.73 -5.46 10.24
N GLN A 162 6.32 -4.20 10.33
CA GLN A 162 5.17 -3.65 9.60
C GLN A 162 5.59 -2.51 8.69
N GLY A 163 5.63 -1.27 9.18
CA GLY A 163 6.01 -0.11 8.37
C GLY A 163 7.49 -0.12 7.97
N LEU A 164 7.77 0.33 6.75
CA LEU A 164 9.11 0.61 6.25
C LEU A 164 9.12 2.04 5.69
N ALA A 165 10.25 2.72 5.86
CA ALA A 165 10.49 4.03 5.26
C ALA A 165 11.99 4.19 5.03
N PHE A 166 12.34 5.01 4.05
CA PHE A 166 13.69 5.51 3.85
C PHE A 166 13.73 6.98 4.25
N THR A 167 14.85 7.43 4.80
CA THR A 167 15.08 8.86 4.97
C THR A 167 15.22 9.52 3.59
N ALA A 168 14.95 10.82 3.52
CA ALA A 168 15.34 11.59 2.35
C ALA A 168 16.87 11.46 2.16
N GLY A 169 17.28 11.15 0.93
CA GLY A 169 18.69 11.11 0.53
C GLY A 169 19.22 12.48 0.18
#